data_AF-A0A2N2SPQ8-F1
#
_entry.id   AF-A0A2N2SPQ8-F1
#
_cell.length_a   1.000
_cell.length_b   1.000
_cell.length_c   1.000
_cell.angle_alpha   90.00
_cell.angle_beta   90.00
_cell.angle_gamma   90.00
#
_symmetry.space_group_name_H-M   'P 1'
#
loop_
_entity.id
_entity.type
_entity.pdbx_description
1 polymer ?
#
loop_
_entity_poly.entity_id
_entity_poly.type
_entity_poly.pdbx_seq_one_letter_code
_entity_poly.pdbx_strand_id
1 'polypeptide(L)'
;MVGFGLLLTLGGAASAMAAGREVAVREAGVLKVCIWPDYYGISFRNPRNGQLTGMDITLSKAFADDLGVAVEYVDVAFPTFIDALLAGRCDVAMFGVGALPARAEKVRFSAPYLRSDLVAVTLRNHPSVKRWNDIDQPGRVVSVLKGTFMEPVMRAQLKHAELQVVAPPDTREREGRAQLSSVAAFLAFEANRQLLVARLMGEEA
;
A
#
# COMPACT_ATOMS: atom_id res chain seq x y z
N MET A 1 -55.45 13.54 -5.69
CA MET A 1 -54.66 13.49 -4.43
C MET A 1 -53.31 12.90 -4.75
N VAL A 2 -52.25 13.69 -4.60
CA VAL A 2 -50.85 13.34 -4.92
C VAL A 2 -50.27 12.58 -3.73
N GLY A 3 -49.92 11.31 -3.92
CA GLY A 3 -49.33 10.46 -2.87
C GLY A 3 -47.81 10.40 -3.01
N PHE A 4 -47.12 11.03 -2.06
CA PHE A 4 -45.67 11.15 -1.93
C PHE A 4 -44.95 9.79 -1.97
N GLY A 5 -43.96 9.67 -2.86
CA GLY A 5 -43.02 8.55 -2.91
C GLY A 5 -41.96 8.66 -1.81
N LEU A 6 -41.84 7.63 -0.98
CA LEU A 6 -40.77 7.49 0.00
C LEU A 6 -39.53 6.91 -0.69
N LEU A 7 -38.63 7.79 -1.13
CA LEU A 7 -37.27 7.41 -1.54
C LEU A 7 -36.48 7.05 -0.27
N LEU A 8 -36.27 5.76 0.00
CA LEU A 8 -35.30 5.31 0.99
C LEU A 8 -33.88 5.56 0.46
N THR A 9 -33.18 6.53 1.07
CA THR A 9 -31.77 6.81 0.83
C THR A 9 -30.91 5.78 1.56
N LEU A 10 -30.35 4.80 0.83
CA LEU A 10 -29.41 3.77 1.34
C LEU A 10 -28.00 4.29 1.69
N GLY A 11 -27.84 5.56 2.08
CA GLY A 11 -26.52 6.20 2.27
C GLY A 11 -25.93 6.16 3.69
N GLY A 12 -26.70 5.76 4.72
CA GLY A 12 -26.35 6.05 6.12
C GLY A 12 -25.37 5.10 6.83
N ALA A 13 -25.25 3.83 6.39
CA ALA A 13 -24.54 2.81 7.17
C ALA A 13 -23.00 2.96 7.15
N ALA A 14 -22.43 3.48 6.07
CA ALA A 14 -20.98 3.63 5.93
C ALA A 14 -20.42 4.76 6.80
N SER A 15 -21.19 5.83 7.02
CA SER A 15 -20.79 6.99 7.81
C SER A 15 -20.80 6.70 9.31
N ALA A 16 -21.76 5.89 9.79
CA ALA A 16 -21.83 5.50 11.20
C ALA A 16 -20.67 4.58 11.63
N MET A 17 -20.23 3.66 10.76
CA MET A 17 -19.15 2.72 11.07
C MET A 17 -17.77 3.41 11.13
N ALA A 18 -17.55 4.44 10.31
CA ALA A 18 -16.33 5.25 10.35
C ALA A 18 -16.25 6.13 11.60
N ALA A 19 -17.37 6.79 11.96
CA ALA A 19 -17.47 7.55 13.21
C ALA A 19 -17.24 6.66 14.44
N GLY A 20 -17.77 5.42 14.43
CA GLY A 20 -17.54 4.46 15.51
C GLY A 20 -16.07 4.05 15.68
N ARG A 21 -15.31 3.95 14.58
CA ARG A 21 -13.88 3.58 14.66
C ARG A 21 -13.03 4.71 15.24
N GLU A 22 -13.26 5.95 14.83
CA GLU A 22 -12.52 7.09 15.35
C GLU A 22 -12.76 7.26 16.86
N VAL A 23 -14.03 7.16 17.29
CA VAL A 23 -14.38 7.21 18.72
C VAL A 23 -13.65 6.12 19.49
N ALA A 24 -13.68 4.88 19.00
CA ALA A 24 -12.99 3.76 19.64
C ALA A 24 -11.46 3.98 19.75
N VAL A 25 -10.83 4.56 18.72
CA VAL A 25 -9.39 4.89 18.76
C VAL A 25 -9.09 5.97 19.80
N ARG A 26 -9.91 7.03 19.85
CA ARG A 26 -9.76 8.11 20.83
C ARG A 26 -9.98 7.61 22.26
N GLU A 27 -10.99 6.78 22.48
CA GLU A 27 -11.27 6.17 23.78
C GLU A 27 -10.16 5.20 24.22
N ALA A 28 -9.60 4.43 23.29
CA ALA A 28 -8.47 3.54 23.55
C ALA A 28 -7.17 4.30 23.84
N GLY A 29 -7.06 5.57 23.40
CA GLY A 29 -5.85 6.38 23.52
C GLY A 29 -4.69 5.91 22.64
N VAL A 30 -4.95 5.01 21.68
CA VAL A 30 -3.93 4.41 20.80
C VAL A 30 -4.50 4.20 19.39
N LEU A 31 -3.79 4.71 18.38
CA LEU A 31 -3.99 4.39 16.97
C LEU A 31 -3.07 3.24 16.55
N LYS A 32 -3.65 2.10 16.15
CA LYS A 32 -2.88 0.95 15.63
C LYS A 32 -2.70 1.06 14.12
N VAL A 33 -1.45 1.20 13.70
CA VAL A 33 -1.07 1.40 12.30
C VAL A 33 -0.38 0.16 11.76
N CYS A 34 -1.02 -0.51 10.80
CA CYS A 34 -0.39 -1.57 10.04
C CYS A 34 0.74 -1.00 9.16
N ILE A 35 1.93 -1.60 9.24
CA ILE A 35 3.10 -1.24 8.42
C ILE A 35 3.78 -2.48 7.83
N TRP A 36 4.49 -2.33 6.71
CA TRP A 36 5.44 -3.33 6.26
C TRP A 36 6.87 -2.82 6.46
N PRO A 37 7.62 -3.30 7.47
CA PRO A 37 8.85 -2.67 7.97
C PRO A 37 10.06 -2.77 7.03
N ASP A 38 9.93 -3.44 5.88
CA ASP A 38 11.01 -3.62 4.91
C ASP A 38 10.93 -2.64 3.73
N TYR A 39 10.02 -1.65 3.78
CA TYR A 39 9.80 -0.72 2.68
C TYR A 39 10.61 0.58 2.84
N TYR A 40 11.82 0.59 2.27
CA TYR A 40 12.70 1.77 2.30
C TYR A 40 12.02 3.05 1.80
N GLY A 41 12.18 4.14 2.55
CA GLY A 41 11.58 5.45 2.25
C GLY A 41 10.10 5.60 2.64
N ILE A 42 9.38 4.49 2.86
CA ILE A 42 7.94 4.48 3.16
C ILE A 42 7.70 4.09 4.61
N SER A 43 8.04 2.86 4.99
CA SER A 43 7.91 2.32 6.34
C SER A 43 9.05 1.35 6.61
N PHE A 44 10.24 1.88 6.90
CA PHE A 44 11.45 1.09 7.08
C PHE A 44 11.85 1.01 8.54
N ARG A 45 12.07 -0.21 9.03
CA ARG A 45 12.66 -0.48 10.35
C ARG A 45 14.15 -0.76 10.20
N ASN A 46 14.97 0.10 10.78
CA ASN A 46 16.41 -0.12 10.78
C ASN A 46 16.75 -1.36 11.61
N PRO A 47 17.39 -2.40 11.03
CA PRO A 47 17.65 -3.66 11.73
C PRO A 47 18.70 -3.53 12.84
N ARG A 48 19.50 -2.45 12.86
CA ARG A 48 20.55 -2.23 13.87
C ARG A 48 20.01 -1.63 15.17
N ASN A 49 19.02 -0.75 15.08
CA ASN A 49 18.53 0.01 16.25
C ASN A 49 16.99 -0.04 16.40
N GLY A 50 16.28 -0.73 15.52
CA GLY A 50 14.82 -0.87 15.54
C GLY A 50 14.05 0.40 15.15
N GLN A 51 14.73 1.49 14.80
CA GLN A 51 14.09 2.77 14.51
C GLN A 51 13.27 2.71 13.23
N LEU A 52 12.00 3.11 13.32
CA LEU A 52 11.11 3.27 12.17
C LEU A 52 11.30 4.63 11.52
N THR A 53 11.45 4.63 10.20
CA THR A 53 11.67 5.80 9.36
C THR A 53 10.89 5.69 8.05
N GLY A 54 10.60 6.82 7.41
CA GLY A 54 9.91 6.88 6.12
C GLY A 54 8.73 7.84 6.12
N MET A 55 8.16 8.04 4.93
CA MET A 55 7.03 8.95 4.72
C MET A 55 5.82 8.54 5.56
N ASP A 56 5.43 7.27 5.49
CA ASP A 56 4.21 6.80 6.16
C ASP A 56 4.37 6.73 7.67
N ILE A 57 5.59 6.50 8.18
CA ILE A 57 5.91 6.61 9.61
C ILE A 57 5.79 8.06 10.11
N THR A 58 6.15 9.02 9.26
CA THR A 58 6.04 10.45 9.60
C THR A 58 4.58 10.88 9.58
N LEU A 59 3.84 10.48 8.54
CA LEU A 59 2.41 10.78 8.39
C LEU A 59 1.57 10.11 9.49
N SER A 60 1.86 8.86 9.86
CA SER A 60 1.11 8.15 10.89
C SER A 60 1.32 8.76 12.28
N LYS A 61 2.51 9.28 12.58
CA LYS A 61 2.76 10.05 13.81
C LYS A 61 1.95 11.32 13.85
N ALA A 62 2.02 12.13 12.79
CA ALA A 62 1.24 13.37 12.70
C ALA A 62 -0.28 13.09 12.80
N PHE A 63 -0.75 12.00 12.20
CA PHE A 63 -2.16 11.60 12.30
C PHE A 63 -2.55 11.21 13.74
N ALA A 64 -1.70 10.45 14.44
CA ALA A 64 -1.93 10.13 15.85
C ALA A 64 -1.92 11.38 16.74
N ASP A 65 -1.01 12.32 16.47
CA ASP A 65 -0.92 13.61 17.17
C ASP A 65 -2.21 14.45 16.96
N ASP A 66 -2.73 14.51 15.74
CA ASP A 66 -4.00 15.18 15.41
C ASP A 66 -5.21 14.52 16.12
N LEU A 67 -5.14 13.21 16.35
CA LEU A 67 -6.14 12.46 17.12
C LEU A 67 -5.94 12.59 18.64
N GLY A 68 -4.80 13.10 19.11
CA GLY A 68 -4.45 13.19 20.53
C GLY A 68 -4.19 11.83 21.18
N VAL A 69 -3.71 10.85 20.42
CA VAL A 69 -3.47 9.46 20.87
C VAL A 69 -2.04 9.01 20.60
N ALA A 70 -1.60 7.94 21.27
CA ALA A 70 -0.33 7.30 20.95
C ALA A 70 -0.43 6.50 19.64
N VAL A 71 0.71 6.27 18.97
CA VAL A 71 0.78 5.38 17.80
C VAL A 71 1.41 4.04 18.17
N GLU A 72 0.76 2.94 17.78
CA GLU A 72 1.29 1.58 17.87
C GLU A 72 1.44 1.01 16.46
N TYR A 73 2.59 0.41 16.16
CA TYR A 73 2.86 -0.17 14.84
C TYR A 73 2.67 -1.67 14.83
N VAL A 74 1.90 -2.17 13.88
CA VAL A 74 1.61 -3.59 13.67
C VAL A 74 2.26 -4.05 12.37
N ASP A 75 3.28 -4.90 12.48
CA ASP A 75 3.97 -5.43 11.32
C ASP A 75 3.07 -6.41 10.54
N VAL A 76 2.91 -6.16 9.24
CA VAL A 76 2.12 -6.96 8.30
C VAL A 76 2.86 -7.14 6.97
N ALA A 77 2.34 -8.05 6.13
CA ALA A 77 2.81 -8.22 4.76
C ALA A 77 1.73 -7.80 3.76
N PHE A 78 2.13 -7.44 2.54
CA PHE A 78 1.20 -7.08 1.46
C PHE A 78 0.07 -8.10 1.19
N PRO A 79 0.29 -9.42 1.30
CA PRO A 79 -0.80 -10.38 1.12
C PRO A 79 -1.81 -10.42 2.27
N THR A 80 -1.44 -9.97 3.48
CA THR A 80 -2.21 -10.23 4.71
C THR A 80 -2.77 -8.98 5.39
N PHE A 81 -2.39 -7.77 4.96
CA PHE A 81 -2.79 -6.54 5.66
C PHE A 81 -4.30 -6.27 5.63
N ILE A 82 -5.01 -6.66 4.56
CA ILE A 82 -6.47 -6.47 4.50
C ILE A 82 -7.15 -7.35 5.55
N ASP A 83 -6.72 -8.59 5.68
CA ASP A 83 -7.25 -9.49 6.71
C ASP A 83 -6.92 -8.96 8.11
N ALA A 84 -5.75 -8.37 8.31
CA ALA A 84 -5.39 -7.72 9.57
C ALA A 84 -6.30 -6.51 9.90
N LEU A 85 -6.63 -5.68 8.92
CA LEU A 85 -7.58 -4.57 9.07
C LEU A 85 -9.00 -5.07 9.40
N LEU A 86 -9.47 -6.08 8.68
CA LEU A 86 -10.81 -6.65 8.87
C LEU A 86 -10.93 -7.38 10.23
N ALA A 87 -9.85 -7.99 10.71
CA ALA A 87 -9.78 -8.62 12.02
C ALA A 87 -9.60 -7.61 13.18
N GLY A 88 -9.52 -6.31 12.90
CA GLY A 88 -9.33 -5.27 13.92
C GLY A 88 -7.94 -5.30 14.59
N ARG A 89 -6.95 -5.94 13.96
CA ARG A 89 -5.56 -5.93 14.46
C ARG A 89 -4.94 -4.55 14.35
N CYS A 90 -5.37 -3.75 13.37
CA CYS A 90 -4.98 -2.37 13.17
C CYS A 90 -6.18 -1.55 12.69
N ASP A 91 -6.12 -0.24 12.94
CA ASP A 91 -7.18 0.70 12.59
C ASP A 91 -7.00 1.24 11.17
N VAL A 92 -5.74 1.43 10.77
CA VAL A 92 -5.34 1.97 9.46
C VAL A 92 -4.07 1.28 8.96
N ALA A 93 -3.91 1.19 7.64
CA ALA A 93 -2.70 0.69 7.00
C ALA A 93 -1.97 1.83 6.29
N MET A 94 -0.71 2.07 6.67
CA MET A 94 0.13 3.16 6.13
C MET A 94 1.52 2.61 5.79
N PHE A 95 1.68 2.10 4.58
CA PHE A 95 2.97 1.61 4.03
C PHE A 95 3.01 1.60 2.49
N GLY A 96 2.48 2.64 1.84
CA GLY A 96 2.48 2.75 0.38
C GLY A 96 1.48 1.82 -0.28
N VAL A 97 0.29 1.70 0.31
CA VAL A 97 -0.76 0.80 -0.19
C VAL A 97 -1.39 1.37 -1.45
N GLY A 98 -1.10 0.74 -2.60
CA GLY A 98 -1.76 1.09 -3.86
C GLY A 98 -3.29 0.88 -3.82
N ALA A 99 -4.04 1.88 -4.29
CA ALA A 99 -5.50 1.83 -4.43
C ALA A 99 -5.89 0.98 -5.65
N LEU A 100 -6.16 -0.30 -5.42
CA LEU A 100 -6.65 -1.23 -6.44
C LEU A 100 -8.16 -1.40 -6.33
N PRO A 101 -8.91 -1.55 -7.44
CA PRO A 101 -10.36 -1.82 -7.39
C PRO A 101 -10.72 -3.02 -6.51
N ALA A 102 -10.00 -4.13 -6.65
CA ALA A 102 -10.22 -5.33 -5.84
C ALA A 102 -9.96 -5.12 -4.33
N ARG A 103 -9.16 -4.11 -3.94
CA ARG A 103 -8.97 -3.74 -2.53
C ARG A 103 -10.09 -2.80 -2.07
N ALA A 104 -10.54 -1.90 -2.94
CA ALA A 104 -11.62 -0.94 -2.65
C ALA A 104 -12.96 -1.64 -2.39
N GLU A 105 -13.15 -2.87 -2.88
CA GLU A 105 -14.29 -3.73 -2.53
C GLU A 105 -14.31 -4.16 -1.05
N LYS A 106 -13.15 -4.19 -0.38
CA LYS A 106 -12.99 -4.70 0.99
C LYS A 106 -12.67 -3.61 2.01
N VAL A 107 -11.98 -2.55 1.60
CA VAL A 107 -11.52 -1.48 2.48
C VAL A 107 -11.72 -0.12 1.83
N ARG A 108 -11.79 0.93 2.65
CA ARG A 108 -11.83 2.32 2.19
C ARG A 108 -10.43 2.90 2.10
N PHE A 109 -10.22 3.78 1.13
CA PHE A 109 -8.98 4.55 0.96
C PHE A 109 -9.21 6.01 1.33
N SER A 110 -8.15 6.68 1.83
CA SER A 110 -8.11 8.13 1.94
C SER A 110 -8.03 8.79 0.56
N ALA A 111 -8.02 10.12 0.53
CA ALA A 111 -7.47 10.82 -0.61
C ALA A 111 -6.00 10.39 -0.84
N PRO A 112 -5.55 10.23 -2.10
CA PRO A 112 -4.19 9.83 -2.40
C PRO A 112 -3.21 10.93 -1.98
N TYR A 113 -2.18 10.56 -1.23
CA TYR A 113 -1.09 11.47 -0.82
C TYR A 113 0.25 11.12 -1.49
N LEU A 114 0.29 10.04 -2.26
CA LEU A 114 1.49 9.54 -2.94
C LEU A 114 1.13 9.04 -4.32
N ARG A 115 1.85 9.52 -5.33
CA ARG A 115 1.80 9.02 -6.72
C ARG A 115 3.14 8.42 -7.06
N SER A 116 3.11 7.27 -7.72
CA SER A 116 4.31 6.52 -8.09
C SER A 116 4.12 5.89 -9.46
N ASP A 117 5.20 5.91 -10.24
CA ASP A 117 5.27 5.19 -11.50
C ASP A 117 5.86 3.79 -11.29
N LEU A 118 5.44 2.87 -12.16
CA LEU A 118 6.02 1.54 -12.21
C LEU A 118 7.34 1.60 -12.98
N VAL A 119 8.43 1.19 -12.33
CA VAL A 119 9.76 1.11 -12.94
C VAL A 119 10.29 -0.31 -12.93
N ALA A 120 11.11 -0.62 -13.91
CA ALA A 120 11.87 -1.85 -13.98
C ALA A 120 13.28 -1.59 -13.48
N VAL A 121 13.75 -2.40 -12.54
CA VAL A 121 15.13 -2.41 -12.06
C VAL A 121 15.85 -3.63 -12.63
N THR A 122 17.03 -3.40 -13.16
CA THR A 122 17.90 -4.44 -13.73
C THR A 122 19.35 -4.17 -13.34
N LEU A 123 20.24 -5.11 -13.65
CA LEU A 123 21.69 -4.92 -13.47
C LEU A 123 22.16 -3.73 -14.32
N ARG A 124 23.08 -2.91 -13.77
CA ARG A 124 23.63 -1.74 -14.49
C ARG A 124 24.15 -2.07 -15.89
N ASN A 125 24.78 -3.24 -16.04
CA ASN A 125 25.35 -3.71 -17.30
C ASN A 125 24.50 -4.81 -17.94
N HIS A 126 23.18 -4.82 -17.71
CA HIS A 126 22.31 -5.84 -18.28
C HIS A 126 22.38 -5.78 -19.82
N PRO A 127 22.75 -6.88 -20.51
CA PRO A 127 23.12 -6.83 -21.93
C PRO A 127 21.97 -6.43 -22.87
N SER A 128 20.73 -6.71 -22.47
CA SER A 128 19.56 -6.61 -23.36
C SER A 128 18.30 -5.96 -22.78
N VAL A 129 18.36 -5.34 -21.59
CA VAL A 129 17.22 -4.59 -21.01
C VAL A 129 17.65 -3.15 -20.85
N LYS A 130 17.21 -2.28 -21.75
CA LYS A 130 17.55 -0.85 -21.75
C LYS A 130 16.31 0.03 -21.65
N ARG A 131 15.14 -0.50 -22.04
CA ARG A 131 13.85 0.18 -21.97
C ARG A 131 12.74 -0.78 -21.58
N TRP A 132 11.58 -0.23 -21.23
CA TRP A 132 10.41 -0.98 -20.77
C TRP A 132 10.03 -2.15 -21.69
N ASN A 133 10.02 -1.94 -23.00
CA ASN A 133 9.61 -2.98 -23.96
C ASN A 133 10.57 -4.17 -24.05
N ASP A 134 11.76 -4.08 -23.45
CA ASP A 134 12.76 -5.16 -23.48
C ASP A 134 12.53 -6.21 -22.37
N ILE A 135 11.57 -5.96 -21.46
CA ILE A 135 11.27 -6.84 -20.33
C ILE A 135 10.39 -8.03 -20.73
N ASP A 136 9.54 -7.88 -21.74
CA ASP A 136 8.59 -8.92 -22.19
C ASP A 136 9.13 -9.66 -23.43
N GLN A 137 10.17 -10.47 -23.21
CA GLN A 137 10.82 -11.26 -24.25
C GLN A 137 10.88 -12.74 -23.85
N PRO A 138 10.82 -13.69 -24.80
CA PRO A 138 10.96 -15.11 -24.51
C PRO A 138 12.25 -15.41 -23.75
N GLY A 139 12.18 -16.26 -22.73
CA GLY A 139 13.32 -16.63 -21.89
C GLY A 139 13.73 -15.58 -20.85
N ARG A 140 13.02 -14.45 -20.75
CA ARG A 140 13.18 -13.48 -19.66
C ARG A 140 12.34 -13.89 -18.46
N VAL A 141 12.86 -13.62 -17.26
CA VAL A 141 12.11 -13.72 -16.01
C VAL A 141 11.87 -12.31 -15.45
N VAL A 142 10.61 -11.97 -15.18
CA VAL A 142 10.24 -10.74 -14.50
C VAL A 142 9.72 -11.10 -13.12
N SER A 143 10.36 -10.57 -12.08
CA SER A 143 10.01 -10.87 -10.69
C SER A 143 9.22 -9.73 -10.06
N VAL A 144 8.13 -10.08 -9.36
CA VAL A 144 7.30 -9.15 -8.59
C VAL A 144 7.00 -9.72 -7.22
N LEU A 145 6.80 -8.85 -6.23
CA LEU A 145 6.39 -9.27 -4.90
C LEU A 145 4.88 -9.56 -4.85
N LYS A 146 4.52 -10.69 -4.23
CA LYS A 146 3.14 -11.15 -4.07
C LYS A 146 2.29 -10.13 -3.34
N GLY A 147 1.07 -9.93 -3.84
CA GLY A 147 0.08 -9.07 -3.21
C GLY A 147 0.33 -7.57 -3.38
N THR A 148 1.38 -7.17 -4.08
CA THR A 148 1.63 -5.76 -4.41
C THR A 148 0.81 -5.29 -5.62
N PHE A 149 0.83 -3.99 -5.88
CA PHE A 149 0.25 -3.41 -7.10
C PHE A 149 0.85 -4.01 -8.39
N MET A 150 2.13 -4.40 -8.36
CA MET A 150 2.88 -4.89 -9.52
C MET A 150 2.38 -6.23 -10.03
N GLU A 151 1.89 -7.10 -9.14
CA GLU A 151 1.45 -8.45 -9.51
C GLU A 151 0.33 -8.46 -10.55
N PRO A 152 -0.85 -7.85 -10.33
CA PRO A 152 -1.92 -7.85 -11.32
C PRO A 152 -1.52 -7.11 -12.60
N VAL A 153 -0.70 -6.05 -12.50
CA VAL A 153 -0.23 -5.28 -13.66
C VAL A 153 0.67 -6.13 -14.54
N MET A 154 1.68 -6.81 -13.98
CA MET A 154 2.57 -7.66 -14.75
C MET A 154 1.87 -8.92 -15.27
N ARG A 155 0.94 -9.51 -14.50
CA ARG A 155 0.09 -10.61 -15.00
C ARG A 155 -0.70 -10.21 -16.25
N ALA A 156 -1.20 -8.98 -16.29
CA ALA A 156 -1.97 -8.49 -17.42
C ALA A 156 -1.08 -8.08 -18.62
N GLN A 157 0.11 -7.54 -18.37
CA GLN A 157 0.97 -6.97 -19.40
C GLN A 157 1.92 -7.97 -20.05
N LEU A 158 2.55 -8.87 -19.30
CA LEU A 158 3.54 -9.81 -19.85
C LEU A 158 2.85 -10.88 -20.71
N LYS A 159 3.36 -11.10 -21.92
CA LYS A 159 2.88 -12.10 -22.88
C LYS A 159 3.92 -13.15 -23.24
N HIS A 160 5.21 -12.82 -23.10
CA HIS A 160 6.33 -13.64 -23.54
C HIS A 160 7.31 -13.98 -22.41
N ALA A 161 7.53 -13.07 -21.48
CA ALA A 161 8.38 -13.31 -20.32
C ALA A 161 7.69 -14.18 -19.27
N GLU A 162 8.47 -14.94 -18.51
CA GLU A 162 8.01 -15.66 -17.33
C GLU A 162 7.79 -14.66 -16.19
N LEU A 163 6.58 -14.63 -15.62
CA LEU A 163 6.30 -13.87 -14.40
C LEU A 163 6.58 -14.73 -13.18
N GLN A 164 7.59 -14.33 -12.40
CA GLN A 164 7.88 -14.92 -11.10
C GLN A 164 7.26 -14.08 -9.98
N VAL A 165 6.31 -14.65 -9.24
CA VAL A 165 5.73 -14.01 -8.05
C VAL A 165 6.44 -14.50 -6.80
N VAL A 166 7.16 -13.61 -6.12
CA VAL A 166 7.95 -13.88 -4.92
C VAL A 166 7.11 -13.60 -3.67
N ALA A 167 7.15 -14.47 -2.67
CA ALA A 167 6.49 -14.25 -1.37
C ALA A 167 7.52 -14.37 -0.24
N PRO A 168 7.49 -13.51 0.80
CA PRO A 168 8.35 -13.68 1.97
C PRO A 168 8.08 -15.02 2.69
N PRO A 169 9.10 -15.67 3.30
CA PRO A 169 10.50 -15.26 3.45
C PRO A 169 11.44 -15.71 2.30
N ASP A 170 10.92 -16.30 1.21
CA ASP A 170 11.69 -16.93 0.11
C ASP A 170 12.50 -15.94 -0.77
N THR A 171 12.74 -14.70 -0.32
CA THR A 171 13.43 -13.67 -1.10
C THR A 171 14.89 -14.04 -1.36
N ARG A 172 15.63 -14.53 -0.36
CA ARG A 172 17.10 -14.74 -0.44
C ARG A 172 17.54 -15.85 -1.39
N GLU A 173 16.87 -16.99 -1.42
CA GLU A 173 17.28 -18.14 -2.25
C GLU A 173 16.82 -18.00 -3.72
N ARG A 174 15.76 -17.23 -3.96
CA ARG A 174 15.23 -16.99 -5.31
C ARG A 174 15.88 -15.77 -5.98
N GLU A 175 16.37 -14.80 -5.21
CA GLU A 175 17.30 -13.76 -5.67
C GLU A 175 18.56 -14.35 -6.32
N GLY A 176 19.07 -15.49 -5.82
CA GLY A 176 20.18 -16.22 -6.43
C GLY A 176 19.90 -16.78 -7.83
N ARG A 177 18.65 -17.19 -8.12
CA ARG A 177 18.20 -17.57 -9.47
C ARG A 177 17.97 -16.36 -10.38
N ALA A 178 17.70 -15.20 -9.78
CA ALA A 178 17.38 -13.96 -10.48
C ALA A 178 18.63 -13.29 -11.08
N GLN A 179 19.83 -13.55 -10.54
CA GLN A 179 21.06 -12.83 -10.90
C GLN A 179 21.58 -13.02 -12.34
N LEU A 180 21.06 -13.98 -13.12
CA LEU A 180 21.54 -14.22 -14.50
C LEU A 180 20.57 -13.78 -15.60
N SER A 181 19.32 -13.41 -15.29
CA SER A 181 18.31 -13.04 -16.30
C SER A 181 17.09 -12.23 -15.83
N SER A 182 17.07 -11.73 -14.59
CA SER A 182 15.85 -11.14 -14.01
C SER A 182 15.75 -9.62 -14.12
N VAL A 183 14.52 -9.15 -14.33
CA VAL A 183 14.09 -7.78 -14.12
C VAL A 183 13.16 -7.77 -12.91
N ALA A 184 13.43 -6.89 -11.95
CA ALA A 184 12.54 -6.71 -10.80
C ALA A 184 11.72 -5.43 -11.01
N ALA A 185 10.39 -5.54 -10.94
CA ALA A 185 9.53 -4.36 -11.02
C ALA A 185 9.40 -3.71 -9.63
N PHE A 186 9.55 -2.39 -9.58
CA PHE A 186 9.45 -1.59 -8.36
C PHE A 186 8.59 -0.36 -8.61
N LEU A 187 8.04 0.19 -7.54
CA LEU A 187 7.45 1.52 -7.55
C LEU A 187 8.56 2.56 -7.39
N ALA A 188 8.68 3.50 -8.34
CA ALA A 188 9.51 4.69 -8.20
C ALA A 188 8.66 5.84 -7.69
N PHE A 189 9.10 6.44 -6.58
CA PHE A 189 8.46 7.61 -6.00
C PHE A 189 9.14 8.86 -6.56
N GLU A 190 8.42 9.62 -7.38
CA GLU A 190 8.81 11.00 -7.65
C GLU A 190 8.29 11.87 -6.50
N ALA A 191 9.20 12.41 -5.70
CA ALA A 191 8.87 13.37 -4.65
C ALA A 191 8.52 14.72 -5.28
N ASN A 192 7.34 14.84 -5.88
CA ASN A 192 6.82 16.11 -6.37
C ASN A 192 5.62 16.56 -5.52
N ARG A 193 5.71 17.83 -5.11
CA ARG A 193 4.95 18.47 -4.02
C ARG A 193 3.44 18.42 -4.22
N GLN A 194 2.72 17.91 -3.23
CA GLN A 194 1.58 18.59 -2.59
C GLN A 194 1.15 17.77 -1.37
N LEU A 195 1.39 18.33 -0.18
CA LEU A 195 0.77 17.87 1.06
C LEU A 195 -0.74 18.14 0.98
N LEU A 196 -1.55 17.12 1.25
CA LEU A 196 -2.89 17.33 1.77
C LEU A 196 -3.14 16.34 2.90
N VAL A 197 -3.03 16.85 4.12
CA VAL A 197 -3.60 16.22 5.31
C VAL A 197 -5.12 16.37 5.18
N ALA A 198 -5.83 15.27 5.06
CA ALA A 198 -7.29 15.31 5.17
C ALA A 198 -7.66 15.45 6.65
N ARG A 199 -7.76 16.72 7.07
CA ARG A 199 -8.52 17.13 8.25
C ARG A 199 -9.96 16.65 8.10
N LEU A 200 -10.53 16.06 9.15
CA LEU A 200 -11.99 15.96 9.28
C LEU A 200 -12.53 17.39 9.35
N MET A 201 -13.21 17.83 8.30
CA MET A 201 -13.99 19.05 8.33
C MET A 201 -15.41 18.72 7.86
N GLY A 202 -16.35 18.81 8.79
CA GLY A 202 -17.62 19.43 8.44
C GLY A 202 -17.35 20.92 8.21
N GLU A 203 -17.70 21.42 7.04
CA GLU A 203 -18.79 22.39 6.86
C GLU A 203 -18.90 22.71 5.37
N GLU A 204 -20.15 22.86 4.93
CA GLU A 204 -20.53 23.20 3.56
C GLU A 204 -20.20 24.66 3.23
N ALA A 205 -19.67 24.90 2.02
CA ALA A 205 -20.08 25.92 1.04
C ALA A 205 -19.07 25.98 -0.11
#